data_AF-A0A7J2MW97-F1
#
_entry.id   AF-A0A7J2MW97-F1
#
_cell.length_a   1.000
_cell.length_b   1.000
_cell.length_c   1.000
_cell.angle_alpha   90.00
_cell.angle_beta   90.00
_cell.angle_gamma   90.00
#
_symmetry.space_group_name_H-M   'P 1'
#
loop_
_entity.id
_entity.type
_entity.pdbx_description
1 polymer ?
#
loop_
_entity_poly.entity_id
_entity_poly.type
_entity_poly.pdbx_seq_one_letter_code
_entity_poly.pdbx_strand_id
1 'polypeptide(L)'
;TSRIALVGGSAGAITALHATYLTEPEYEGNSGNEGYSSNVSACIDLWGGLYDNVTKIDGGEAPVCIIHGTEDEGVPYSEALNISKRCEEVGVYCELHPLEGEGHAPWHLINEFLPWMVDFLYNKMIKSLDVEDEQKQTGNVIPFIDFPLLLNALIFAILIKIICSLKEI
;
A
#
# COMPACT_ATOMS: atom_id res chain seq x y z
N THR A 1 -15.37 8.08 -2.57
CA THR A 1 -14.10 8.55 -3.15
C THR A 1 -13.01 8.37 -2.11
N SER A 2 -12.33 7.24 -2.12
CA SER A 2 -11.36 6.83 -1.07
C SER A 2 -10.15 6.12 -1.67
N ARG A 3 -9.86 6.42 -2.95
CA ARG A 3 -8.85 5.73 -3.75
C ARG A 3 -8.14 6.73 -4.66
N ILE A 4 -7.53 7.73 -4.05
CA ILE A 4 -6.71 8.70 -4.77
C ILE A 4 -5.26 8.38 -4.42
N ALA A 5 -4.45 8.07 -5.42
CA ALA A 5 -3.01 7.95 -5.25
C ALA A 5 -2.34 9.09 -5.99
N LEU A 6 -1.24 9.62 -5.43
CA LEU A 6 -0.39 10.58 -6.11
C LEU A 6 0.87 9.88 -6.59
N VAL A 7 1.27 10.21 -7.82
CA VAL A 7 2.48 9.70 -8.45
C VAL A 7 3.20 10.90 -9.04
N GLY A 8 4.49 11.03 -8.78
CA GLY A 8 5.29 12.12 -9.31
C GLY A 8 6.73 11.71 -9.58
N GLY A 9 7.38 12.44 -10.47
CA GLY A 9 8.82 12.33 -10.72
C GLY A 9 9.54 13.64 -10.45
N SER A 10 10.72 13.59 -9.82
CA SER A 10 11.53 14.79 -9.51
C SER A 10 10.71 15.84 -8.75
N ALA A 11 10.61 17.08 -9.24
CA ALA A 11 9.76 18.13 -8.67
C ALA A 11 8.28 17.71 -8.51
N GLY A 12 7.77 16.85 -9.40
CA GLY A 12 6.43 16.29 -9.27
C GLY A 12 6.33 15.30 -8.10
N ALA A 13 7.39 14.57 -7.82
CA ALA A 13 7.46 13.64 -6.69
C ALA A 13 7.55 14.40 -5.35
N ILE A 14 8.36 15.46 -5.30
CA ILE A 14 8.40 16.41 -4.17
C ILE A 14 6.98 16.97 -3.92
N THR A 15 6.28 17.37 -4.98
CA THR A 15 4.90 17.85 -4.86
C THR A 15 3.95 16.77 -4.34
N ALA A 16 4.05 15.54 -4.85
CA ALA A 16 3.22 14.41 -4.42
C ALA A 16 3.46 14.06 -2.94
N LEU A 17 4.72 14.02 -2.50
CA LEU A 17 5.11 13.80 -1.12
C LEU A 17 4.56 14.90 -0.21
N HIS A 18 4.74 16.17 -0.58
CA HIS A 18 4.23 17.30 0.18
C HIS A 18 2.70 17.26 0.31
N ALA A 19 1.99 17.00 -0.80
CA ALA A 19 0.53 16.85 -0.78
C ALA A 19 0.04 15.61 0.01
N THR A 20 0.92 14.63 0.22
CA THR A 20 0.58 13.41 0.97
C THR A 20 0.76 13.60 2.48
N TYR A 21 1.83 14.30 2.90
CA TYR A 21 2.27 14.32 4.30
C TYR A 21 2.20 15.69 4.98
N LEU A 22 2.00 16.78 4.25
CA LEU A 22 1.79 18.11 4.84
C LEU A 22 0.29 18.39 4.96
N THR A 23 -0.37 17.62 5.82
CA THR A 23 -1.82 17.61 5.98
C THR A 23 -2.31 18.53 7.10
N GLU A 24 -1.41 19.19 7.81
CA GLU A 24 -1.75 20.08 8.90
C GLU A 24 -2.50 21.33 8.39
N PRO A 25 -3.43 21.91 9.20
CA PRO A 25 -4.30 23.00 8.75
C PRO A 25 -3.57 24.22 8.17
N GLU A 26 -2.33 24.49 8.60
CA GLU A 26 -1.51 25.57 8.04
C GLU A 26 -1.10 25.36 6.58
N TYR A 27 -1.08 24.12 6.10
CA TYR A 27 -0.66 23.76 4.73
C TYR A 27 -1.84 23.62 3.75
N GLU A 28 -3.04 23.27 4.23
CA GLU A 28 -4.25 23.16 3.41
C GLU A 28 -4.74 24.53 2.87
N GLY A 29 -4.45 25.61 3.59
CA GLY A 29 -4.88 26.96 3.25
C GLY A 29 -6.39 27.18 3.39
N ASN A 30 -6.92 28.22 2.70
CA ASN A 30 -8.34 28.65 2.81
C ASN A 30 -9.13 28.42 1.49
N SER A 31 -8.67 27.51 0.65
CA SER A 31 -9.27 27.19 -0.66
C SER A 31 -9.85 25.77 -0.64
N GLY A 32 -10.19 25.23 -1.80
CA GLY A 32 -10.69 23.86 -1.95
C GLY A 32 -12.20 23.74 -1.84
N ASN A 33 -12.67 22.58 -1.40
CA ASN A 33 -14.09 22.27 -1.30
C ASN A 33 -14.42 21.87 0.14
N GLU A 34 -15.06 22.79 0.88
CA GLU A 34 -15.36 22.60 2.29
C GLU A 34 -16.15 21.29 2.53
N GLY A 35 -15.71 20.53 3.53
CA GLY A 35 -16.31 19.23 3.88
C GLY A 35 -15.79 18.04 3.06
N TYR A 36 -14.86 18.24 2.13
CA TYR A 36 -14.20 17.16 1.39
C TYR A 36 -12.74 17.05 1.81
N SER A 37 -12.30 15.81 2.05
CA SER A 37 -10.91 15.53 2.44
C SER A 37 -9.97 15.60 1.24
N SER A 38 -8.81 16.22 1.45
CA SER A 38 -7.65 16.20 0.55
C SER A 38 -6.79 14.95 0.68
N ASN A 39 -7.14 14.02 1.58
CA ASN A 39 -6.29 12.89 1.92
C ASN A 39 -6.04 11.98 0.70
N VAL A 40 -4.77 11.67 0.53
CA VAL A 40 -4.28 10.70 -0.44
C VAL A 40 -4.20 9.34 0.24
N SER A 41 -4.46 8.29 -0.51
CA SER A 41 -4.51 6.90 -0.01
C SER A 41 -3.20 6.13 -0.25
N ALA A 42 -2.34 6.59 -1.16
CA ALA A 42 -0.99 6.09 -1.39
C ALA A 42 -0.15 7.09 -2.20
N CYS A 43 1.17 7.08 -2.03
CA CYS A 43 2.10 7.89 -2.80
C CYS A 43 3.13 7.03 -3.55
N ILE A 44 3.47 7.38 -4.79
CA ILE A 44 4.65 6.90 -5.49
C ILE A 44 5.59 8.08 -5.73
N ASP A 45 6.77 7.98 -5.13
CA ASP A 45 7.88 8.91 -5.23
C ASP A 45 8.91 8.36 -6.23
N LEU A 46 8.98 8.96 -7.43
CA LEU A 46 10.05 8.69 -8.38
C LEU A 46 11.11 9.79 -8.21
N TRP A 47 12.21 9.45 -7.53
CA TRP A 47 13.40 10.29 -7.32
C TRP A 47 13.12 11.71 -6.79
N GLY A 48 12.29 11.82 -5.75
CA GLY A 48 11.95 13.05 -5.04
C GLY A 48 12.52 13.14 -3.62
N GLY A 49 11.89 13.98 -2.79
CA GLY A 49 12.32 14.23 -1.43
C GLY A 49 11.34 15.10 -0.64
N LEU A 50 11.45 15.05 0.69
CA LEU A 50 10.70 15.89 1.64
C LEU A 50 11.57 16.95 2.31
N TYR A 51 12.89 16.86 2.21
CA TYR A 51 13.86 17.79 2.80
C TYR A 51 13.60 18.00 4.30
N ASP A 52 13.57 19.25 4.75
CA ASP A 52 13.35 19.61 6.16
C ASP A 52 11.99 19.15 6.70
N ASN A 53 11.07 18.71 5.84
CA ASN A 53 9.73 18.27 6.22
C ASN A 53 9.62 16.77 6.50
N VAL A 54 10.68 15.98 6.44
CA VAL A 54 10.61 14.53 6.72
C VAL A 54 9.94 14.25 8.07
N THR A 55 10.19 15.08 9.08
CA THR A 55 9.59 14.93 10.42
C THR A 55 8.06 15.05 10.47
N LYS A 56 7.43 15.54 9.38
CA LYS A 56 5.98 15.69 9.24
C LYS A 56 5.24 14.40 8.93
N ILE A 57 5.95 13.35 8.50
CA ILE A 57 5.31 12.04 8.34
C ILE A 57 4.93 11.53 9.74
N ASP A 58 3.65 11.25 9.93
CA ASP A 58 3.05 10.77 11.17
C ASP A 58 2.45 9.36 11.01
N GLY A 59 2.32 8.67 12.14
CA GLY A 59 1.78 7.31 12.16
C GLY A 59 0.33 7.25 11.67
N GLY A 60 0.02 6.26 10.83
CA GLY A 60 -1.32 6.07 10.26
C GLY A 60 -1.56 6.84 8.96
N GLU A 61 -0.57 7.55 8.43
CA GLU A 61 -0.62 8.21 7.13
C GLU A 61 -0.43 7.24 5.96
N ALA A 62 -0.58 7.78 4.74
CA ALA A 62 -0.58 7.00 3.52
C ALA A 62 0.74 6.24 3.31
N PRO A 63 0.69 4.98 2.81
CA PRO A 63 1.88 4.25 2.42
C PRO A 63 2.59 4.92 1.24
N VAL A 64 3.90 4.72 1.13
CA VAL A 64 4.73 5.24 0.03
C VAL A 64 5.58 4.16 -0.63
N CYS A 65 5.70 4.23 -1.95
CA CYS A 65 6.70 3.50 -2.74
C CYS A 65 7.71 4.52 -3.27
N ILE A 66 8.99 4.34 -2.97
CA ILE A 66 10.09 5.22 -3.33
C ILE A 66 10.99 4.47 -4.30
N ILE A 67 11.27 5.07 -5.46
CA ILE A 67 12.20 4.54 -6.46
C ILE A 67 13.23 5.63 -6.75
N HIS A 68 14.51 5.36 -6.46
CA HIS A 68 15.54 6.41 -6.46
C HIS A 68 16.91 5.89 -6.89
N GLY A 69 17.60 6.63 -7.76
CA GLY A 69 18.98 6.33 -8.16
C GLY A 69 19.98 6.55 -7.02
N THR A 70 20.91 5.61 -6.80
CA THR A 70 21.89 5.73 -5.70
C THR A 70 22.98 6.77 -5.97
N GLU A 71 23.16 7.17 -7.23
CA GLU A 71 24.13 8.18 -7.68
C GLU A 71 23.42 9.44 -8.22
N ASP A 72 22.19 9.71 -7.75
CA ASP A 72 21.41 10.88 -8.16
C ASP A 72 22.04 12.21 -7.68
N GLU A 73 22.60 12.97 -8.63
CA GLU A 73 23.18 14.30 -8.40
C GLU A 73 22.15 15.44 -8.40
N GLY A 74 20.92 15.19 -8.87
CA GLY A 74 19.85 16.19 -8.95
C GLY A 74 19.04 16.27 -7.66
N VAL A 75 18.59 15.12 -7.16
CA VAL A 75 17.96 14.97 -5.84
C VAL A 75 18.75 13.89 -5.08
N PRO A 76 19.48 14.25 -4.01
CA PRO A 76 20.34 13.29 -3.32
C PRO A 76 19.57 12.07 -2.83
N TYR A 77 20.14 10.87 -3.04
CA TYR A 77 19.57 9.61 -2.55
C TYR A 77 19.32 9.58 -1.03
N SER A 78 20.00 10.44 -0.27
CA SER A 78 19.72 10.63 1.16
C SER A 78 18.28 11.05 1.44
N GLU A 79 17.60 11.73 0.51
CA GLU A 79 16.18 12.10 0.66
C GLU A 79 15.29 10.85 0.77
N ALA A 80 15.48 9.88 -0.12
CA ALA A 80 14.78 8.59 -0.06
C ALA A 80 15.08 7.83 1.24
N LEU A 81 16.34 7.84 1.70
CA LEU A 81 16.73 7.22 2.96
C LEU A 81 16.08 7.89 4.17
N ASN A 82 16.00 9.22 4.18
CA ASN A 82 15.40 9.99 5.27
C ASN A 82 13.90 9.69 5.38
N ILE A 83 13.18 9.66 4.26
CA ILE A 83 11.76 9.29 4.21
C ILE A 83 11.57 7.87 4.71
N SER A 84 12.30 6.90 4.14
CA SER A 84 12.20 5.48 4.51
C SER A 84 12.44 5.26 6.01
N LYS A 85 13.49 5.87 6.55
CA LYS A 85 13.81 5.82 7.99
C LYS A 85 12.67 6.39 8.83
N ARG A 86 12.13 7.55 8.46
CA ARG A 86 11.02 8.15 9.22
C ARG A 86 9.78 7.26 9.17
N CYS A 87 9.43 6.72 8.01
CA CYS A 87 8.31 5.80 7.85
C CYS A 87 8.46 4.59 8.79
N GLU A 88 9.66 4.01 8.88
CA GLU A 88 9.97 2.95 9.85
C GLU A 88 9.75 3.40 11.30
N GLU A 89 10.25 4.59 11.68
CA GLU A 89 10.11 5.14 13.03
C GLU A 89 8.66 5.34 13.48
N VAL A 90 7.75 5.72 12.56
CA VAL A 90 6.33 5.98 12.88
C VAL A 90 5.37 4.87 12.49
N GLY A 91 5.87 3.80 11.87
CA GLY A 91 5.05 2.68 11.40
C GLY A 91 4.20 3.00 10.15
N VAL A 92 4.61 3.96 9.34
CA VAL A 92 4.05 4.16 7.99
C VAL A 92 4.71 3.15 7.05
N TYR A 93 3.90 2.48 6.23
CA TYR A 93 4.43 1.50 5.30
C TYR A 93 5.20 2.18 4.17
N CYS A 94 6.47 1.79 4.00
CA CYS A 94 7.35 2.31 2.95
C CYS A 94 8.05 1.16 2.22
N GLU A 95 7.97 1.15 0.89
CA GLU A 95 8.81 0.32 0.02
C GLU A 95 9.88 1.22 -0.62
N LEU A 96 11.15 0.97 -0.32
CA LEU A 96 12.27 1.66 -0.95
C LEU A 96 12.94 0.74 -1.98
N HIS A 97 13.03 1.21 -3.22
CA HIS A 97 13.68 0.56 -4.35
C HIS A 97 14.87 1.40 -4.82
N PRO A 98 16.08 1.11 -4.32
CA PRO A 98 17.30 1.75 -4.79
C PRO A 98 17.64 1.24 -6.19
N LEU A 99 17.98 2.15 -7.09
CA LEU A 99 18.50 1.83 -8.42
C LEU A 99 20.02 2.03 -8.39
N GLU A 100 20.75 0.94 -8.18
CA GLU A 100 22.20 0.95 -7.95
C GLU A 100 22.97 1.49 -9.16
N GLY A 101 23.81 2.50 -8.94
CA GLY A 101 24.63 3.15 -9.97
C GLY A 101 23.85 4.11 -10.88
N GLU A 102 22.56 4.32 -10.63
CA GLU A 102 21.72 5.17 -11.45
C GLU A 102 21.67 6.61 -10.93
N GLY A 103 21.62 7.55 -11.88
CA GLY A 103 21.48 8.97 -11.62
C GLY A 103 20.02 9.45 -11.57
N HIS A 104 19.83 10.76 -11.75
CA HIS A 104 18.50 11.37 -11.74
C HIS A 104 17.62 10.90 -12.91
N ALA A 105 16.35 10.61 -12.63
CA ALA A 105 15.34 10.24 -13.62
C ALA A 105 15.75 9.09 -14.59
N PRO A 106 16.08 7.89 -14.07
CA PRO A 106 16.55 6.74 -14.84
C PRO A 106 15.41 6.03 -15.60
N TRP A 107 14.72 6.76 -16.47
CA TRP A 107 13.57 6.26 -17.23
C TRP A 107 13.90 5.09 -18.16
N HIS A 108 15.17 4.84 -18.49
CA HIS A 108 15.57 3.64 -19.24
C HIS A 108 15.26 2.34 -18.47
N LEU A 109 15.07 2.40 -17.15
CA LEU A 109 14.69 1.27 -16.30
C LEU A 109 13.18 1.14 -16.05
N ILE A 110 12.33 1.86 -16.78
CA ILE A 110 10.87 1.82 -16.57
C ILE A 110 10.29 0.39 -16.56
N ASN A 111 10.82 -0.51 -17.39
CA ASN A 111 10.35 -1.90 -17.43
C ASN A 111 10.71 -2.69 -16.17
N GLU A 112 11.71 -2.24 -15.42
CA GLU A 112 12.12 -2.82 -14.14
C GLU A 112 11.22 -2.33 -13.00
N PHE A 113 10.97 -1.03 -12.90
CA PHE A 113 10.26 -0.45 -11.76
C PHE A 113 8.75 -0.27 -11.94
N LEU A 114 8.22 -0.30 -13.18
CA LEU A 114 6.77 -0.26 -13.42
C LEU A 114 6.02 -1.41 -12.70
N PRO A 115 6.50 -2.67 -12.71
CA PRO A 115 5.89 -3.73 -11.92
C PRO A 115 5.81 -3.44 -10.42
N TRP A 116 6.82 -2.80 -9.82
CA TRP A 116 6.81 -2.43 -8.40
C TRP A 116 5.72 -1.40 -8.12
N MET A 117 5.60 -0.37 -8.96
CA MET A 117 4.54 0.64 -8.85
C MET A 117 3.15 -0.01 -8.92
N VAL A 118 2.95 -0.94 -9.85
CA VAL A 118 1.66 -1.62 -10.03
C VAL A 118 1.35 -2.53 -8.84
N ASP A 119 2.31 -3.31 -8.37
CA ASP A 119 2.14 -4.21 -7.23
C ASP A 119 1.85 -3.43 -5.94
N PHE A 120 2.59 -2.35 -5.70
CA PHE A 120 2.37 -1.46 -4.56
C PHE A 120 0.94 -0.90 -4.57
N LEU A 121 0.51 -0.29 -5.69
CA LEU A 121 -0.84 0.25 -5.80
C LEU A 121 -1.91 -0.83 -5.66
N TYR A 122 -1.72 -1.99 -6.30
CA TYR A 122 -2.66 -3.10 -6.17
C TYR A 122 -2.79 -3.55 -4.70
N ASN A 123 -1.68 -3.76 -4.01
CA ASN A 123 -1.69 -4.26 -2.64
C ASN A 123 -2.23 -3.24 -1.64
N LYS A 124 -1.91 -1.95 -1.79
CA LYS A 124 -2.27 -0.92 -0.82
C LYS A 124 -3.62 -0.27 -1.07
N MET A 125 -4.07 -0.23 -2.33
CA MET A 125 -5.27 0.49 -2.71
C MET A 125 -6.43 -0.41 -3.12
N ILE A 126 -6.15 -1.61 -3.62
CA ILE A 126 -7.18 -2.50 -4.20
C ILE A 126 -7.39 -3.71 -3.29
N LYS A 127 -6.34 -4.50 -3.03
CA LYS A 127 -6.44 -5.74 -2.25
C LYS A 127 -6.82 -5.51 -0.79
N SER A 128 -6.33 -4.43 -0.18
CA SER A 128 -6.73 -4.02 1.18
C SER A 128 -8.25 -3.84 1.32
N LEU A 129 -8.91 -3.43 0.24
CA LEU A 129 -10.37 -3.24 0.21
C LEU A 129 -11.14 -4.54 0.00
N ASP A 130 -10.64 -5.46 -0.85
CA ASP A 130 -11.26 -6.77 -1.03
C ASP A 130 -11.35 -7.52 0.31
N VAL A 131 -10.29 -7.43 1.13
CA VAL A 131 -10.27 -8.03 2.47
C VAL A 131 -11.28 -7.36 3.41
N GLU A 132 -11.40 -6.03 3.40
CA GLU A 132 -12.40 -5.33 4.21
C GLU A 132 -13.84 -5.61 3.77
N ASP A 133 -14.10 -5.70 2.47
CA ASP A 133 -15.42 -6.02 1.91
C ASP A 133 -15.80 -7.48 2.17
N GLU A 134 -14.85 -8.42 2.07
CA GLU A 134 -15.04 -9.81 2.49
C GLU A 134 -15.31 -9.92 4.01
N GLN A 135 -14.60 -9.15 4.84
CA GLN A 135 -14.85 -9.10 6.29
C GLN A 135 -16.20 -8.47 6.63
N LYS A 136 -16.61 -7.40 5.93
CA LYS A 136 -17.94 -6.78 6.09
C LYS A 136 -19.06 -7.70 5.62
N GLN A 137 -18.84 -8.50 4.57
CA GLN A 137 -19.81 -9.50 4.11
C GLN A 137 -19.91 -10.70 5.06
N THR A 138 -18.79 -11.20 5.58
CA THR A 138 -18.77 -12.32 6.53
C THR A 138 -19.27 -11.95 7.94
N GLY A 139 -19.23 -10.67 8.32
CA GLY A 139 -19.81 -10.17 9.58
C GLY A 139 -21.34 -10.34 9.71
N ASN A 140 -22.05 -10.61 8.60
CA ASN A 140 -23.50 -10.86 8.59
C ASN A 140 -23.88 -12.25 8.02
N VAL A 141 -22.91 -13.15 7.83
CA VAL A 141 -23.17 -14.48 7.28
C VAL A 141 -22.53 -15.52 8.18
N ILE A 142 -23.36 -16.45 8.68
CA ILE A 142 -22.95 -17.73 9.30
C ILE A 142 -21.68 -18.27 8.63
N PRO A 143 -20.63 -18.65 9.40
CA PRO A 143 -19.31 -18.88 8.86
C PRO A 143 -19.37 -19.94 7.74
N PHE A 144 -18.84 -19.57 6.58
CA PHE A 144 -18.66 -20.49 5.46
C PHE A 144 -17.69 -21.58 5.94
N ILE A 145 -18.23 -22.78 6.20
CA ILE A 145 -17.42 -23.96 6.43
C ILE A 145 -16.66 -24.17 5.12
N ASP A 146 -15.34 -24.09 5.18
CA ASP A 146 -14.44 -24.38 4.07
C ASP A 146 -14.95 -25.62 3.31
N PHE A 147 -15.24 -25.46 2.02
CA PHE A 147 -15.76 -26.54 1.16
C PHE A 147 -15.00 -27.87 1.31
N PRO A 148 -13.64 -27.89 1.47
CA PRO A 148 -12.93 -29.14 1.76
C PRO A 148 -13.29 -29.75 3.13
N LEU A 149 -13.56 -28.94 4.16
CA LEU A 149 -13.95 -29.41 5.50
C LEU A 149 -15.39 -29.99 5.50
N LEU A 150 -16.31 -29.33 4.79
CA LEU A 150 -17.70 -29.80 4.66
C LEU A 150 -17.77 -31.13 3.89
N LEU A 151 -16.99 -31.25 2.81
CA LEU A 151 -16.87 -32.48 2.03
C LEU A 151 -16.30 -33.62 2.88
N ASN A 152 -15.26 -33.36 3.68
CA ASN A 152 -14.69 -34.34 4.60
C ASN A 152 -15.69 -34.79 5.67
N ALA A 153 -16.47 -33.87 6.25
CA ALA A 153 -17.48 -34.20 7.25
C ALA A 153 -18.62 -35.06 6.66
N LEU A 154 -19.08 -34.74 5.44
CA LEU A 154 -20.09 -35.53 4.72
C LEU A 154 -19.59 -36.93 4.38
N ILE A 155 -18.35 -37.05 3.89
CA ILE A 155 -17.72 -38.35 3.62
C ILE A 155 -17.62 -39.17 4.91
N PHE A 156 -17.23 -38.55 6.03
CA PHE A 156 -17.12 -39.24 7.31
C PHE A 156 -18.48 -39.72 7.85
N ALA A 157 -19.54 -38.91 7.72
CA ALA A 157 -20.89 -39.30 8.11
C ALA A 157 -21.45 -40.45 7.26
N ILE A 158 -21.16 -40.44 5.95
CA ILE A 158 -21.53 -41.54 5.04
C ILE A 158 -20.77 -42.82 5.41
N LEU A 159 -19.46 -42.72 5.67
CA LEU A 159 -18.64 -43.85 6.12
C LEU A 159 -19.14 -44.45 7.44
N ILE A 160 -19.51 -43.62 8.43
CA ILE A 160 -20.10 -44.08 9.69
C ILE A 160 -21.40 -44.85 9.42
N LYS A 161 -22.31 -44.31 8.59
CA LYS A 161 -23.56 -45.01 8.25
C LYS A 161 -23.32 -46.36 7.57
N ILE A 162 -22.35 -46.44 6.67
CA ILE A 162 -21.97 -47.68 5.99
C ILE A 162 -21.41 -48.69 7.00
N ILE A 163 -20.49 -48.27 7.89
CA ILE A 163 -19.91 -49.12 8.93
C ILE A 163 -20.97 -49.61 9.92
N CYS A 164 -21.92 -48.76 10.31
CA CYS A 164 -23.04 -49.15 11.16
C CYS A 164 -23.97 -50.15 10.47
N SER A 165 -24.26 -49.98 9.17
CA SER A 165 -25.10 -50.90 8.39
C SER A 165 -24.45 -52.28 8.20
N LEU A 166 -23.12 -52.33 8.11
CA LEU A 166 -22.36 -53.59 8.00
C LEU A 166 -22.21 -54.35 9.32
N LYS A 167 -22.56 -53.74 10.47
CA LYS A 167 -22.58 -54.42 11.78
C LYS A 167 -23.93 -55.07 12.12
N GLU A 168 -24.95 -54.87 11.30
CA GLU A 168 -26.29 -55.46 11.47
C GLU A 168 -26.59 -56.61 10.48
N ILE A 169 -25.55 -57.17 9.82
CA ILE A 169 -25.59 -58.39 9.01
C ILE A 169 -24.71 -59.45 9.67
#